data_AF-A0A376SB17-F1
#
_entry.id   AF-A0A376SB17-F1
#
_cell.length_a   1.000
_cell.length_b   1.000
_cell.length_c   1.000
_cell.angle_alpha   90.00
_cell.angle_beta   90.00
_cell.angle_gamma   90.00
#
_symmetry.space_group_name_H-M   'P 1'
#
loop_
_entity.id
_entity.type
_entity.pdbx_description
1 polymer ?
#
loop_
_entity_poly.entity_id
_entity_poly.type
_entity_poly.pdbx_seq_one_letter_code
_entity_poly.pdbx_strand_id
1 'polypeptide(L)'
;MTVMLWRLDAGDITGAVEIARYALRFGLSMPENHSRTAPYMLAEEVALAATRARIAGEPVDAAQLLYVIGLTAEADMPDEVRARLHKVTGLTLRDAGQPENALSHLQRALQLDTNAGVRKDIETLTRELNPKPVAVKKTAPKAAKKAPAKKQDSPVKRGRGRPRKVTG
;
A
#
# COMPACT_ATOMS: atom_id res chain seq x y z
N MET A 1 -21.45 -5.41 25.20
CA MET A 1 -20.84 -4.38 24.33
C MET A 1 -19.42 -4.00 24.72
N THR A 2 -19.08 -3.84 26.01
CA THR A 2 -17.69 -3.52 26.44
C THR A 2 -16.63 -4.53 25.97
N VAL A 3 -16.93 -5.83 26.02
CA VAL A 3 -16.01 -6.87 25.54
C VAL A 3 -15.70 -6.72 24.04
N MET A 4 -16.66 -6.26 23.22
CA MET A 4 -16.43 -6.01 21.80
C MET A 4 -15.36 -4.91 21.60
N LEU A 5 -15.45 -3.83 22.38
CA LEU A 5 -14.48 -2.73 22.32
C LEU A 5 -13.09 -3.19 22.78
N TRP A 6 -12.99 -3.91 23.91
CA TRP A 6 -11.70 -4.41 24.40
C TRP A 6 -10.99 -5.33 23.41
N ARG A 7 -11.75 -6.14 22.65
CA ARG A 7 -11.17 -6.95 21.57
C ARG A 7 -10.60 -6.08 20.46
N LEU A 8 -11.28 -5.00 20.06
CA LEU A 8 -10.77 -4.03 19.08
C LEU A 8 -9.56 -3.24 19.61
N ASP A 9 -9.55 -2.87 20.89
CA ASP A 9 -8.40 -2.22 21.53
C ASP A 9 -7.16 -3.10 21.43
N ALA A 10 -7.33 -4.41 21.64
CA ALA A 10 -6.29 -5.44 21.53
C ALA A 10 -6.01 -5.91 20.09
N GLY A 11 -6.68 -5.37 19.08
CA GLY A 11 -6.48 -5.74 17.67
C GLY A 11 -7.20 -7.02 17.20
N ASP A 12 -7.99 -7.65 18.06
CA ASP A 12 -8.78 -8.84 17.72
C ASP A 12 -10.09 -8.47 17.01
N ILE A 13 -9.95 -8.13 15.73
CA ILE A 13 -11.08 -7.77 14.85
C ILE A 13 -12.03 -8.96 14.69
N THR A 14 -11.52 -10.17 14.47
CA THR A 14 -12.31 -11.40 14.31
C THR A 14 -13.30 -11.57 15.46
N GLY A 15 -12.78 -11.58 16.67
CA GLY A 15 -13.58 -11.83 17.86
C GLY A 15 -14.53 -10.67 18.21
N ALA A 16 -14.17 -9.44 17.87
CA ALA A 16 -15.09 -8.31 17.97
C ALA A 16 -16.27 -8.43 17.00
N VAL A 17 -16.01 -8.83 15.75
CA VAL A 17 -17.03 -9.01 14.71
C VAL A 17 -18.02 -10.10 15.10
N GLU A 18 -17.59 -11.19 15.72
CA GLU A 18 -18.48 -12.24 16.24
C GLU A 18 -19.52 -11.69 17.23
N ILE A 19 -19.09 -10.83 18.15
CA ILE A 19 -19.98 -10.17 19.11
C ILE A 19 -20.88 -9.17 18.38
N ALA A 20 -20.31 -8.40 17.45
CA ALA A 20 -21.03 -7.37 16.70
C ALA A 20 -22.19 -7.95 15.89
N ARG A 21 -22.04 -9.13 15.29
CA ARG A 21 -23.12 -9.82 14.56
C ARG A 21 -24.37 -10.01 15.41
N TYR A 22 -24.20 -10.46 16.64
CA TYR A 22 -25.31 -10.62 17.58
C TYR A 22 -25.85 -9.26 18.03
N ALA A 23 -24.95 -8.35 18.41
CA ALA A 23 -25.31 -7.04 18.92
C ALA A 23 -26.15 -6.22 17.93
N LEU A 24 -25.74 -6.16 16.66
CA LEU A 24 -26.43 -5.40 15.63
C LEU A 24 -27.74 -6.07 15.22
N ARG A 25 -27.79 -7.41 15.16
CA ARG A 25 -29.02 -8.15 14.83
C ARG A 25 -30.14 -7.89 15.84
N PHE A 26 -29.81 -7.75 17.12
CA PHE A 26 -30.78 -7.59 18.20
C PHE A 26 -30.81 -6.16 18.78
N GLY A 27 -30.15 -5.20 18.14
CA GLY A 27 -30.19 -3.78 18.55
C GLY A 27 -29.62 -3.51 19.95
N LEU A 28 -28.57 -4.22 20.36
CA LEU A 28 -27.94 -4.00 21.65
C LEU A 28 -27.30 -2.61 21.73
N SER A 29 -27.64 -1.86 22.78
CA SER A 29 -27.07 -0.55 23.05
C SER A 29 -25.62 -0.63 23.53
N MET A 30 -24.84 0.39 23.17
CA MET A 30 -23.53 0.61 23.78
C MET A 30 -23.65 0.87 25.30
N PRO A 31 -22.59 0.62 26.09
CA PRO A 31 -22.61 0.90 27.53
C PRO A 31 -22.92 2.38 27.82
N GLU A 32 -23.45 2.65 29.02
CA GLU A 32 -23.84 4.00 29.46
C GLU A 32 -22.76 5.06 29.14
N ASN A 33 -23.19 6.27 28.77
CA ASN A 33 -22.38 7.42 28.33
C ASN A 33 -21.85 7.41 26.88
N HIS A 34 -22.16 6.39 26.07
CA HIS A 34 -21.83 6.44 24.64
C HIS A 34 -22.95 7.12 23.84
N SER A 35 -22.62 8.22 23.16
CA SER A 35 -23.52 8.88 22.20
C SER A 35 -23.59 8.17 20.85
N ARG A 36 -22.62 7.29 20.56
CA ARG A 36 -22.49 6.56 19.30
C ARG A 36 -23.19 5.21 19.38
N THR A 37 -23.90 4.86 18.31
CA THR A 37 -24.57 3.56 18.19
C THR A 37 -23.56 2.41 18.04
N ALA A 38 -23.98 1.18 18.30
CA ALA A 38 -23.14 -0.01 18.11
C ALA A 38 -22.53 -0.14 16.70
N PRO A 39 -23.28 0.03 15.59
CA PRO A 39 -22.69 -0.05 14.25
C PRO A 39 -21.74 1.12 13.93
N TYR A 40 -22.00 2.32 14.44
CA TYR A 40 -21.04 3.43 14.35
C TYR A 40 -19.72 2.99 15.00
N MET A 41 -19.78 2.63 16.29
CA MET A 41 -18.57 2.29 17.07
C MET A 41 -17.79 1.16 16.42
N LEU A 42 -18.49 0.14 15.92
CA LEU A 42 -17.87 -0.96 15.20
C LEU A 42 -17.09 -0.48 13.97
N ALA A 43 -17.71 0.33 13.10
CA ALA A 43 -17.07 0.80 11.87
C ALA A 43 -15.83 1.65 12.15
N GLU A 44 -15.92 2.56 13.13
CA GLU A 44 -14.80 3.42 13.53
C GLU A 44 -13.64 2.60 14.12
N GLU A 45 -13.92 1.75 15.10
CA GLU A 45 -12.89 1.02 15.84
C GLU A 45 -12.25 -0.10 14.99
N VAL A 46 -13.01 -0.77 14.12
CA VAL A 46 -12.45 -1.72 13.15
C VAL A 46 -11.52 -1.01 12.17
N ALA A 47 -11.90 0.16 11.67
CA ALA A 47 -11.04 0.93 10.77
C ALA A 47 -9.72 1.34 11.45
N LEU A 48 -9.79 1.76 12.71
CA LEU A 48 -8.61 2.10 13.52
C LEU A 48 -7.74 0.87 13.83
N ALA A 49 -8.32 -0.24 14.26
CA ALA A 49 -7.61 -1.48 14.55
C ALA A 49 -6.90 -2.03 13.29
N ALA A 50 -7.60 -2.09 12.16
CA ALA A 50 -7.05 -2.53 10.88
C ALA A 50 -5.91 -1.61 10.40
N THR A 51 -6.06 -0.29 10.60
CA THR A 51 -5.01 0.67 10.23
C THR A 51 -3.76 0.47 11.09
N ARG A 52 -3.93 0.29 12.40
CA ARG A 52 -2.82 0.00 13.34
C ARG A 52 -2.08 -1.27 12.95
N ALA A 53 -2.81 -2.39 12.76
CA ALA A 53 -2.24 -3.67 12.35
C ALA A 53 -1.48 -3.55 11.03
N ARG A 54 -2.07 -2.90 10.03
CA ARG A 54 -1.43 -2.68 8.73
C ARG A 54 -0.14 -1.83 8.82
N ILE A 55 -0.13 -0.77 9.62
CA ILE A 55 1.07 0.05 9.86
C ILE A 55 2.16 -0.76 10.58
N ALA A 56 1.76 -1.66 11.50
CA ALA A 56 2.67 -2.57 12.18
C ALA A 56 3.18 -3.72 11.30
N GLY A 57 2.67 -3.86 10.06
CA GLY A 57 2.99 -4.98 9.18
C GLY A 57 2.35 -6.31 9.60
N GLU A 58 1.35 -6.25 10.47
CA GLU A 58 0.55 -7.41 10.88
C GLU A 58 -0.47 -7.75 9.80
N PRO A 59 -0.79 -9.04 9.61
CA PRO A 59 -1.77 -9.45 8.62
C PRO A 59 -3.16 -8.93 8.99
N VAL A 60 -3.85 -8.36 8.00
CA VAL A 60 -5.25 -7.92 8.12
C VAL A 60 -6.08 -8.67 7.09
N ASP A 61 -7.17 -9.32 7.53
CA ASP A 61 -8.07 -10.02 6.62
C ASP A 61 -9.03 -9.04 5.94
N ALA A 62 -8.84 -8.80 4.64
CA ALA A 62 -9.72 -7.95 3.85
C ALA A 62 -11.18 -8.45 3.84
N ALA A 63 -11.42 -9.76 3.91
CA ALA A 63 -12.76 -10.33 3.91
C ALA A 63 -13.55 -9.90 5.16
N GLN A 64 -12.89 -9.76 6.30
CA GLN A 64 -13.51 -9.25 7.53
C GLN A 64 -13.87 -7.78 7.41
N LEU A 65 -13.02 -6.97 6.79
CA LEU A 65 -13.32 -5.55 6.59
C LEU A 65 -14.51 -5.36 5.64
N LEU A 66 -14.56 -6.14 4.55
CA LEU A 66 -15.70 -6.20 3.63
C LEU A 66 -16.98 -6.63 4.35
N TYR A 67 -16.87 -7.61 5.25
CA TYR A 67 -17.99 -8.07 6.06
C TYR A 67 -18.51 -6.96 6.98
N VAL A 68 -17.63 -6.20 7.64
CA VAL A 68 -18.05 -5.07 8.49
C VAL A 68 -18.72 -3.96 7.67
N ILE A 69 -18.21 -3.64 6.47
CA ILE A 69 -18.87 -2.69 5.55
C ILE A 69 -20.31 -3.11 5.26
N GLY A 70 -20.53 -4.39 4.95
CA GLY A 70 -21.87 -4.93 4.71
C GLY A 70 -22.74 -4.92 5.97
N LEU A 71 -22.16 -5.28 7.12
CA LEU A 71 -22.86 -5.35 8.40
C LEU A 71 -23.33 -3.97 8.88
N THR A 72 -22.64 -2.89 8.50
CA THR A 72 -22.98 -1.51 8.87
C THR A 72 -23.47 -0.67 7.69
N ALA A 73 -23.90 -1.29 6.59
CA ALA A 73 -24.30 -0.57 5.37
C ALA A 73 -25.43 0.44 5.63
N GLU A 74 -26.49 -0.01 6.30
CA GLU A 74 -27.71 0.77 6.57
C GLU A 74 -27.64 1.61 7.86
N ALA A 75 -26.52 1.57 8.58
CA ALA A 75 -26.38 2.29 9.83
C ALA A 75 -26.07 3.77 9.59
N ASP A 76 -26.70 4.64 10.39
CA ASP A 76 -26.39 6.06 10.43
C ASP A 76 -25.04 6.31 11.11
N MET A 77 -24.14 6.98 10.39
CA MET A 77 -22.83 7.42 10.86
C MET A 77 -22.27 8.49 9.93
N PRO A 78 -21.36 9.38 10.41
CA PRO A 78 -20.69 10.35 9.56
C PRO A 78 -19.93 9.68 8.40
N ASP A 79 -19.95 10.32 7.24
CA ASP A 79 -19.29 9.81 6.03
C ASP A 79 -17.78 9.63 6.24
N GLU A 80 -17.14 10.41 7.10
CA GLU A 80 -15.72 10.27 7.43
C GLU A 80 -15.41 8.94 8.11
N VAL A 81 -16.32 8.42 8.95
CA VAL A 81 -16.17 7.10 9.59
C VAL A 81 -16.24 6.01 8.53
N ARG A 82 -17.24 6.08 7.65
CA ARG A 82 -17.41 5.14 6.54
C ARG A 82 -16.23 5.20 5.56
N ALA A 83 -15.75 6.41 5.26
CA ALA A 83 -14.59 6.65 4.40
C ALA A 83 -13.32 6.01 4.96
N ARG A 84 -13.06 6.12 6.27
CA ARG A 84 -11.91 5.47 6.92
C ARG A 84 -11.96 3.96 6.80
N LEU A 85 -13.13 3.34 6.99
CA LEU A 85 -13.31 1.90 6.83
C LEU A 85 -13.05 1.47 5.37
N HIS A 86 -13.63 2.17 4.39
CA HIS A 86 -13.35 1.90 2.98
C HIS A 86 -11.88 2.12 2.61
N LYS A 87 -11.24 3.16 3.15
CA LYS A 87 -9.82 3.45 2.92
C LYS A 87 -8.95 2.28 3.35
N VAL A 88 -9.05 1.86 4.62
CA VAL A 88 -8.21 0.75 5.10
C VAL A 88 -8.53 -0.55 4.37
N THR A 89 -9.81 -0.80 4.04
CA THR A 89 -10.21 -1.96 3.23
C THR A 89 -9.54 -1.95 1.86
N GLY A 90 -9.56 -0.82 1.15
CA GLY A 90 -8.93 -0.70 -0.17
C GLY A 90 -7.42 -0.89 -0.11
N LEU A 91 -6.78 -0.36 0.94
CA LEU A 91 -5.34 -0.55 1.16
C LEU A 91 -4.99 -2.02 1.49
N THR A 92 -5.77 -2.69 2.32
CA THR A 92 -5.59 -4.12 2.63
C THR A 92 -5.82 -5.00 1.40
N LEU A 93 -6.83 -4.70 0.59
CA LEU A 93 -7.09 -5.40 -0.68
C LEU A 93 -5.92 -5.24 -1.66
N ARG A 94 -5.31 -4.06 -1.72
CA ARG A 94 -4.12 -3.81 -2.54
C ARG A 94 -2.96 -4.68 -2.10
N ASP A 95 -2.70 -4.72 -0.79
CA ASP A 95 -1.63 -5.55 -0.21
C ASP A 95 -1.89 -7.06 -0.44
N ALA A 96 -3.16 -7.46 -0.49
CA ALA A 96 -3.60 -8.82 -0.82
C ALA A 96 -3.59 -9.14 -2.33
N GLY A 97 -3.09 -8.24 -3.18
CA GLY A 97 -2.98 -8.46 -4.63
C GLY A 97 -4.31 -8.38 -5.38
N GLN A 98 -5.29 -7.63 -4.86
CA GLN A 98 -6.60 -7.41 -5.49
C GLN A 98 -6.77 -5.93 -5.93
N PRO A 99 -6.01 -5.46 -6.93
CA PRO A 99 -5.92 -4.05 -7.28
C PRO A 99 -7.24 -3.45 -7.79
N GLU A 100 -8.08 -4.20 -8.50
CA GLU A 100 -9.38 -3.71 -8.99
C GLU A 100 -10.33 -3.42 -7.83
N ASN A 101 -10.47 -4.37 -6.90
CA ASN A 101 -11.29 -4.21 -5.70
C ASN A 101 -10.75 -3.08 -4.82
N ALA A 102 -9.43 -3.02 -4.65
CA ALA A 102 -8.77 -1.95 -3.92
C ALA A 102 -9.12 -0.57 -4.49
N LEU A 103 -9.07 -0.41 -5.81
CA LEU A 103 -9.39 0.84 -6.48
C LEU A 103 -10.84 1.26 -6.20
N SER A 104 -11.80 0.34 -6.30
CA SER A 104 -13.21 0.62 -6.02
C SER A 104 -13.42 1.13 -4.59
N HIS A 105 -12.78 0.49 -3.59
CA HIS A 105 -12.89 0.91 -2.20
C HIS A 105 -12.21 2.25 -1.92
N LEU A 106 -11.04 2.51 -2.51
CA LEU A 106 -10.35 3.80 -2.36
C LEU A 106 -11.15 4.93 -3.02
N GLN A 107 -11.73 4.70 -4.20
CA GLN A 107 -12.62 5.67 -4.85
C GLN A 107 -13.85 5.95 -3.99
N ARG A 108 -14.47 4.91 -3.40
CA ARG A 108 -15.59 5.09 -2.48
C ARG A 108 -15.20 5.91 -1.25
N ALA A 109 -14.03 5.67 -0.67
CA ALA A 109 -13.50 6.47 0.43
C ALA A 109 -13.35 7.95 0.05
N LEU A 110 -12.84 8.25 -1.16
CA LEU A 110 -12.71 9.63 -1.65
C LEU A 110 -14.05 10.31 -1.92
N GLN A 111 -15.06 9.56 -2.38
CA GLN A 111 -16.41 10.08 -2.60
C GLN A 111 -17.09 10.47 -1.29
N LEU A 112 -16.89 9.68 -0.23
CA LEU A 112 -17.44 9.92 1.09
C LEU A 112 -16.69 11.05 1.80
N ASP A 113 -15.36 11.06 1.71
CA ASP A 113 -14.52 12.10 2.32
C ASP A 113 -13.40 12.53 1.36
N THR A 114 -13.51 13.76 0.85
CA THR A 114 -12.51 14.35 -0.05
C THR A 114 -11.13 14.53 0.59
N ASN A 115 -11.06 14.50 1.93
CA ASN A 115 -9.86 14.60 2.76
C ASN A 115 -9.36 13.24 3.26
N ALA A 116 -9.92 12.12 2.81
CA ALA A 116 -9.50 10.77 3.20
C ALA A 116 -8.02 10.47 2.88
N GLY A 117 -7.37 11.28 2.04
CA GLY A 117 -5.93 11.20 1.76
C GLY A 117 -5.54 10.10 0.77
N VAL A 118 -6.50 9.54 0.02
CA VAL A 118 -6.31 8.38 -0.88
C VAL A 118 -6.04 8.75 -2.35
N ARG A 119 -5.96 10.04 -2.69
CA ARG A 119 -5.84 10.48 -4.10
C ARG A 119 -4.59 9.90 -4.79
N LYS A 120 -3.46 9.89 -4.09
CA LYS A 120 -2.21 9.34 -4.62
C LYS A 120 -2.28 7.83 -4.78
N ASP A 121 -2.91 7.12 -3.84
CA ASP A 121 -3.10 5.68 -3.92
C ASP A 121 -3.96 5.30 -5.13
N ILE A 122 -5.08 6.02 -5.34
CA ILE A 122 -5.95 5.86 -6.52
C ILE A 122 -5.16 6.12 -7.81
N GLU A 123 -4.41 7.22 -7.89
CA GLU A 123 -3.64 7.56 -9.07
C GLU A 123 -2.60 6.48 -9.41
N THR A 124 -1.84 6.04 -8.42
CA THR A 124 -0.84 4.97 -8.58
C THR A 124 -1.50 3.67 -9.04
N LEU A 125 -2.56 3.24 -8.36
CA LEU A 125 -3.24 1.99 -8.64
C LEU A 125 -3.93 1.99 -10.02
N THR A 126 -4.49 3.13 -10.43
CA THR A 126 -5.07 3.30 -11.78
C THR A 126 -4.01 3.16 -12.87
N ARG A 127 -2.79 3.67 -12.63
CA ARG A 127 -1.66 3.52 -13.57
C ARG A 127 -1.15 2.08 -13.63
N GLU A 128 -1.12 1.39 -12.48
CA GLU A 128 -0.73 -0.02 -12.38
C GLU A 128 -1.70 -0.92 -13.16
N LEU A 129 -3.02 -0.65 -13.06
CA LEU A 129 -4.07 -1.40 -13.76
C LEU A 129 -4.17 -1.08 -15.26
N ASN A 130 -3.79 0.14 -15.67
CA ASN A 130 -3.79 0.55 -17.08
C ASN A 130 -2.40 1.07 -17.50
N PRO A 131 -1.41 0.17 -17.62
CA PRO A 131 -0.08 0.56 -18.06
C PRO A 131 -0.17 1.03 -19.51
N LYS A 132 0.09 2.32 -19.76
CA LYS A 132 0.28 2.81 -21.13
C LYS A 132 1.38 1.96 -21.79
N PRO A 133 1.21 1.51 -23.05
CA PRO A 133 2.27 0.81 -23.76
C PRO A 133 3.53 1.67 -23.71
N VAL A 134 4.55 1.20 -22.98
CA VAL A 134 5.84 1.85 -22.98
C VAL A 134 6.36 1.65 -24.40
N ALA A 135 6.33 2.70 -25.22
CA ALA A 135 7.10 2.72 -26.45
C ALA A 135 8.55 2.51 -26.01
N VAL A 136 9.05 1.28 -26.18
CA VAL A 136 10.45 0.94 -26.01
C VAL A 136 11.18 1.84 -26.98
N LYS A 137 11.71 2.98 -26.49
CA LYS A 137 12.71 3.74 -27.22
C LYS A 137 13.85 2.76 -27.41
N LYS A 138 13.91 2.13 -28.59
CA LYS A 138 15.11 1.44 -29.07
C LYS A 138 16.21 2.49 -28.99
N THR A 139 17.00 2.44 -27.94
CA THR A 139 18.27 3.15 -27.87
C THR A 139 19.12 2.52 -28.95
N ALA A 140 19.15 3.17 -30.12
CA ALA A 140 20.09 2.83 -31.16
C ALA A 140 21.49 2.81 -30.52
N PRO A 141 22.32 1.77 -30.78
CA PRO A 141 23.65 1.71 -30.22
C PRO A 141 24.40 2.98 -30.62
N LYS A 142 24.83 3.73 -29.60
CA LYS A 142 25.60 4.96 -29.75
C LYS A 142 26.88 4.58 -30.48
N ALA A 143 27.04 5.04 -31.72
CA ALA A 143 28.26 4.85 -32.49
C ALA A 143 29.46 5.30 -31.66
N ALA A 144 30.42 4.40 -31.45
CA ALA A 144 31.64 4.66 -30.73
C ALA A 144 32.38 5.84 -31.39
N LYS A 145 32.52 6.96 -30.67
CA LYS A 145 33.42 8.04 -31.06
C LYS A 145 34.86 7.49 -30.98
N LYS A 146 35.56 7.44 -32.12
CA LYS A 146 37.00 7.17 -32.18
C LYS A 146 37.75 8.18 -31.31
N ALA A 147 38.55 7.67 -30.36
CA ALA A 147 39.51 8.47 -29.62
C ALA A 147 40.64 8.97 -30.57
N PRO A 148 41.16 10.19 -30.41
CA PRO A 148 42.27 10.67 -31.21
C PRO A 148 43.57 9.96 -30.82
N ALA A 149 44.36 9.59 -31.83
CA ALA A 149 45.62 8.88 -31.69
C ALA A 149 46.68 9.73 -30.94
N LYS A 150 47.31 9.13 -29.92
CA LYS A 150 48.52 9.69 -29.28
C LYS A 150 49.70 9.60 -30.27
N LYS A 151 50.38 10.74 -30.47
CA LYS A 151 51.65 10.83 -31.19
C LYS A 151 52.73 10.07 -30.42
N GLN A 152 53.49 9.23 -31.14
CA GLN A 152 54.67 8.53 -30.63
C GLN A 152 55.87 9.48 -30.69
N ASP A 153 56.49 9.75 -29.54
CA ASP A 153 57.82 10.35 -29.47
C ASP A 153 58.89 9.33 -29.88
N SER A 154 59.82 9.79 -30.72
CA SER A 154 60.92 9.01 -31.28
C SER A 154 62.09 8.90 -30.27
N PRO A 155 62.79 7.75 -30.17
CA PRO A 155 64.12 7.73 -29.59
C PRO A 155 65.17 7.42 -30.67
N VAL A 156 66.03 8.40 -30.98
CA VAL A 156 67.30 8.13 -31.65
C VAL A 156 68.41 8.84 -30.88
N LYS A 157 69.24 8.07 -30.17
CA LYS A 157 70.65 8.39 -30.00
C LYS A 157 71.49 7.11 -29.95
N ARG A 158 72.46 7.09 -30.86
CA ARG A 158 73.45 6.05 -31.13
C ARG A 158 74.37 5.85 -29.93
N GLY A 159 74.68 4.60 -29.59
CA GLY A 159 75.77 4.23 -28.71
C GLY A 159 76.39 2.92 -29.19
N ARG A 160 77.66 2.98 -29.61
CA ARG A 160 78.48 1.84 -30.06
C ARG A 160 78.77 0.89 -28.90
N GLY A 161 78.73 -0.42 -29.12
CA GLY A 161 79.30 -1.39 -28.17
C GLY A 161 78.91 -2.85 -28.46
N ARG A 162 79.83 -3.59 -29.07
CA ARG A 162 79.84 -5.06 -29.31
C ARG A 162 80.22 -5.79 -27.99
N PRO A 163 80.20 -7.14 -27.89
CA PRO A 163 79.07 -8.09 -27.86
C PRO A 163 79.04 -8.99 -26.60
N ARG A 164 77.99 -9.82 -26.51
CA ARG A 164 77.92 -11.23 -26.00
C ARG A 164 78.65 -11.60 -24.70
N LYS A 165 77.87 -12.14 -23.75
CA LYS A 165 78.19 -13.43 -23.12
C LYS A 165 76.93 -14.19 -22.72
N VAL A 166 76.97 -15.49 -22.98
CA VAL A 166 75.97 -16.52 -22.68
C VAL A 166 76.24 -17.05 -21.27
N THR A 167 75.28 -17.82 -20.75
CA THR A 167 75.33 -18.87 -19.70
C THR A 167 74.96 -18.46 -18.28
N GLY A 168 74.05 -19.25 -17.71
CA GLY A 168 73.75 -19.35 -16.29
C GLY A 168 72.31 -19.74 -16.07
#